data_AF-A0A0S7XZ09-F1
#
_entry.id   AF-A0A0S7XZ09-F1
#
_cell.length_a   1.000
_cell.length_b   1.000
_cell.length_c   1.000
_cell.angle_alpha   90.00
_cell.angle_beta   90.00
_cell.angle_gamma   90.00
#
_symmetry.space_group_name_H-M   'P 1'
#
loop_
_entity.id
_entity.type
_entity.pdbx_description
1 polymer ?
#
loop_
_entity_poly.entity_id
_entity_poly.type
_entity_poly.pdbx_seq_one_letter_code
_entity_poly.pdbx_strand_id
1 'polypeptide(L)'
;MKKIRNLFTNQKGIGLLELMLSLAIIAILLVMATRYYLSASLSSSTNEVVANLQGVTGCVEQWRQAYMWGSTPKTYNDFKLSDCVKNDWFPAASAYNDNLVTPWGTATITTSVNDVIVRITTTKEQQAKDLYIKLGGDINKWRTGSTEVDFSIIQQKIVSPI
;
A
#
# COMPACT_ATOMS: atom_id res chain seq x y z
N MET A 1 19.77 -75.54 10.38
CA MET A 1 19.98 -74.07 10.42
C MET A 1 19.22 -73.44 9.27
N LYS A 2 18.11 -72.72 9.55
CA LYS A 2 17.18 -72.21 8.53
C LYS A 2 17.54 -70.74 8.23
N LYS A 3 17.97 -70.48 7.00
CA LYS A 3 18.43 -69.17 6.51
C LYS A 3 17.23 -68.24 6.38
N ILE A 4 17.12 -67.24 7.27
CA ILE A 4 16.11 -66.17 7.21
C ILE A 4 16.45 -65.30 5.98
N ARG A 5 15.87 -65.62 4.83
CA ARG A 5 15.98 -64.81 3.60
C ARG A 5 15.08 -63.59 3.73
N ASN A 6 15.73 -62.44 3.88
CA ASN A 6 15.35 -61.12 3.34
C ASN A 6 13.85 -60.93 3.00
N LEU A 7 13.07 -60.46 3.98
CA LEU A 7 11.75 -59.86 3.76
C LEU A 7 11.80 -58.34 3.52
N PHE A 8 12.99 -57.73 3.53
CA PHE A 8 13.17 -56.27 3.42
C PHE A 8 13.29 -55.72 1.98
N THR A 9 13.14 -56.55 0.94
CA THR A 9 13.42 -56.14 -0.45
C THR A 9 12.26 -55.50 -1.21
N ASN A 10 11.02 -55.46 -0.69
CA ASN A 10 9.85 -54.99 -1.45
C ASN A 10 9.21 -53.66 -0.98
N GLN A 11 9.77 -52.96 0.02
CA GLN A 11 9.23 -51.66 0.47
C GLN A 11 9.95 -50.43 -0.12
N LYS A 12 10.98 -50.63 -0.94
CA LYS A 12 11.76 -49.51 -1.53
C LYS A 12 10.97 -48.68 -2.54
N GLY A 13 9.93 -49.25 -3.17
CA GLY A 13 9.09 -48.54 -4.14
C GLY A 13 8.06 -47.61 -3.50
N ILE A 14 7.44 -48.04 -2.38
CA ILE A 14 6.37 -47.28 -1.70
C ILE A 14 6.95 -46.04 -1.01
N GLY A 15 8.08 -46.17 -0.31
CA GLY A 15 8.70 -45.03 0.39
C GLY A 15 9.17 -43.92 -0.56
N LEU A 16 9.65 -44.26 -1.76
CA LEU A 16 9.99 -43.26 -2.78
C LEU A 16 8.74 -42.55 -3.31
N LEU A 17 7.64 -43.31 -3.50
CA LEU A 17 6.38 -42.80 -4.02
C LEU A 17 5.68 -41.88 -3.01
N GLU A 18 5.74 -42.22 -1.72
CA GLU A 18 5.21 -41.42 -0.61
C GLU A 18 6.02 -40.13 -0.40
N LEU A 19 7.35 -40.18 -0.59
CA LEU A 19 8.20 -39.00 -0.57
C LEU A 19 7.93 -38.08 -1.77
N MET A 20 7.71 -38.63 -2.96
CA MET A 20 7.33 -37.83 -4.13
C MET A 20 5.93 -37.21 -3.98
N LEU A 21 4.97 -37.95 -3.41
CA LEU A 21 3.62 -37.45 -3.13
C LEU A 21 3.67 -36.31 -2.10
N SER A 22 4.37 -36.47 -0.99
CA SER A 22 4.49 -35.43 0.03
C SER A 22 5.19 -34.18 -0.51
N LEU A 23 6.25 -34.34 -1.30
CA LEU A 23 6.96 -33.23 -1.93
C LEU A 23 6.08 -32.50 -2.96
N ALA A 24 5.27 -33.23 -3.74
CA ALA A 24 4.32 -32.65 -4.68
C ALA A 24 3.23 -31.82 -3.95
N ILE A 25 2.69 -32.33 -2.84
CA ILE A 25 1.69 -31.60 -2.04
C ILE A 25 2.30 -30.33 -1.45
N ILE A 26 3.49 -30.41 -0.85
CA ILE A 26 4.18 -29.23 -0.29
C ILE A 26 4.46 -28.19 -1.37
N ALA A 27 4.90 -28.62 -2.57
CA ALA A 27 5.13 -27.70 -3.69
C ALA A 27 3.85 -26.95 -4.09
N ILE A 28 2.72 -27.65 -4.18
CA ILE A 28 1.41 -27.03 -4.50
C ILE A 28 1.01 -26.02 -3.40
N LEU A 29 1.19 -26.38 -2.13
CA LEU A 29 0.90 -25.50 -1.01
C LEU A 29 1.77 -24.23 -1.04
N LEU A 30 3.06 -24.34 -1.36
CA LEU A 30 3.96 -23.19 -1.48
C LEU A 30 3.58 -22.26 -2.64
N VAL A 31 3.17 -22.82 -3.79
CA VAL A 31 2.69 -22.01 -4.93
C VAL A 31 1.42 -21.25 -4.57
N MET A 32 0.48 -21.87 -3.86
CA MET A 32 -0.72 -21.17 -3.41
C MET A 32 -0.39 -20.11 -2.35
N ALA A 33 0.43 -20.46 -1.36
CA ALA A 33 0.82 -19.56 -0.28
C ALA A 33 1.52 -18.30 -0.80
N THR A 34 2.43 -18.45 -1.76
CA THR A 34 3.14 -17.31 -2.38
C THR A 34 2.18 -16.38 -3.12
N ARG A 35 1.22 -16.91 -3.87
CA ARG A 35 0.20 -16.09 -4.56
C ARG A 35 -0.67 -15.31 -3.57
N TYR A 36 -1.17 -15.98 -2.53
CA TYR A 36 -1.98 -15.32 -1.50
C TYR A 36 -1.20 -14.26 -0.73
N TYR A 37 0.06 -14.54 -0.39
CA TYR A 37 0.93 -13.58 0.29
C TYR A 37 1.14 -12.31 -0.54
N LEU A 38 1.41 -12.43 -1.84
CA LEU A 38 1.59 -11.27 -2.71
C LEU A 38 0.32 -10.40 -2.79
N SER A 39 -0.86 -11.01 -2.93
CA SER A 39 -2.13 -10.28 -2.94
C SER A 39 -2.45 -9.62 -1.61
N ALA A 40 -2.19 -10.29 -0.49
CA ALA A 40 -2.43 -9.74 0.85
C ALA A 40 -1.49 -8.58 1.16
N SER A 41 -0.19 -8.73 0.85
CA SER A 41 0.83 -7.69 1.01
C SER A 41 0.46 -6.43 0.22
N LEU A 42 0.06 -6.60 -1.05
CA LEU A 42 -0.40 -5.50 -1.90
C LEU A 42 -1.60 -4.78 -1.28
N SER A 43 -2.63 -5.53 -0.86
CA SER A 43 -3.82 -4.94 -0.27
C SER A 43 -3.52 -4.19 1.03
N SER A 44 -2.62 -4.73 1.86
CA SER A 44 -2.16 -4.11 3.10
C SER A 44 -1.48 -2.77 2.82
N SER A 45 -0.52 -2.74 1.89
CA SER A 45 0.18 -1.51 1.51
C SER A 45 -0.78 -0.44 0.99
N THR A 46 -1.75 -0.83 0.16
CA THR A 46 -2.73 0.15 -0.33
C THR A 46 -3.64 0.68 0.78
N ASN A 47 -4.06 -0.18 1.71
CA ASN A 47 -4.90 0.25 2.84
C ASN A 47 -4.14 1.21 3.77
N GLU A 48 -2.85 0.97 3.99
CA GLU A 48 -1.99 1.87 4.76
C GLU A 48 -1.94 3.26 4.13
N VAL A 49 -1.78 3.35 2.80
CA VAL A 49 -1.77 4.63 2.09
C VAL A 49 -3.12 5.33 2.17
N VAL A 50 -4.24 4.61 2.04
CA VAL A 50 -5.58 5.19 2.21
C VAL A 50 -5.77 5.73 3.63
N ALA A 51 -5.34 5.00 4.66
CA ALA A 51 -5.41 5.46 6.05
C ALA A 51 -4.53 6.71 6.28
N ASN A 52 -3.32 6.73 5.72
CA ASN A 52 -2.43 7.88 5.78
C ASN A 52 -3.03 9.10 5.07
N LEU A 53 -3.66 8.93 3.91
CA LEU A 53 -4.36 10.02 3.20
C LEU A 53 -5.52 10.58 4.04
N GLN A 54 -6.32 9.73 4.67
CA GLN A 54 -7.37 10.16 5.60
C GLN A 54 -6.79 10.92 6.80
N GLY A 55 -5.63 10.49 7.31
CA GLY A 55 -4.89 11.22 8.33
C GLY A 55 -4.42 12.60 7.86
N VAL A 56 -3.93 12.72 6.63
CA VAL A 56 -3.58 14.01 6.02
C VAL A 56 -4.81 14.90 5.91
N THR A 57 -5.96 14.36 5.45
CA THR A 57 -7.24 15.10 5.42
C THR A 57 -7.63 15.61 6.80
N GLY A 58 -7.54 14.76 7.82
CA GLY A 58 -7.79 15.14 9.21
C GLY A 58 -6.87 16.26 9.68
N CYS A 59 -5.58 16.17 9.37
CA CYS A 59 -4.66 17.25 9.71
C CYS A 59 -5.00 18.54 8.99
N VAL A 60 -5.26 18.51 7.68
CA VAL A 60 -5.57 19.73 6.91
C VAL A 60 -6.76 20.47 7.51
N GLU A 61 -7.78 19.74 7.98
CA GLU A 61 -8.91 20.35 8.69
C GLU A 61 -8.55 20.91 10.07
N GLN A 62 -7.73 20.19 10.86
CA GLN A 62 -7.26 20.69 12.17
C GLN A 62 -6.38 21.93 12.03
N TRP A 63 -5.45 21.90 11.07
CA TRP A 63 -4.63 23.03 10.68
C TRP A 63 -5.52 24.21 10.34
N ARG A 64 -6.51 24.03 9.44
CA ARG A 64 -7.45 25.09 9.07
C ARG A 64 -8.22 25.64 10.28
N GLN A 65 -8.72 24.79 11.17
CA GLN A 65 -9.48 25.19 12.35
C GLN A 65 -8.64 26.00 13.34
N ALA A 66 -7.40 25.58 13.61
CA ALA A 66 -6.49 26.28 14.53
C ALA A 66 -6.22 27.73 14.06
N TYR A 67 -6.19 27.99 12.75
CA TYR A 67 -6.00 29.34 12.21
C TYR A 67 -7.26 30.19 12.16
N MET A 68 -8.46 29.60 12.18
CA MET A 68 -9.71 30.38 12.25
C MET A 68 -9.85 31.18 13.55
N TRP A 69 -9.05 30.89 14.58
CA TRP A 69 -9.10 31.52 15.90
C TRP A 69 -8.06 32.64 16.11
N GLY A 70 -7.26 32.97 15.09
CA GLY A 70 -6.28 34.04 15.18
C GLY A 70 -5.53 34.35 13.87
N SER A 71 -6.05 35.33 13.12
CA SER A 71 -5.41 36.09 12.04
C SER A 71 -5.31 35.49 10.63
N THR A 72 -5.86 36.25 9.67
CA THR A 72 -5.80 36.16 8.19
C THR A 72 -6.14 34.82 7.53
N PRO A 73 -7.01 34.78 6.49
CA PRO A 73 -7.31 33.55 5.78
C PRO A 73 -6.05 33.03 5.09
N LYS A 74 -5.46 31.96 5.63
CA LYS A 74 -4.39 31.22 4.95
C LYS A 74 -4.99 30.39 3.83
N THR A 75 -4.41 30.53 2.66
CA THR A 75 -4.70 29.66 1.51
C THR A 75 -4.00 28.32 1.71
N TYR A 76 -4.45 27.25 1.06
CA TYR A 76 -3.84 25.93 1.25
C TYR A 76 -2.36 25.88 0.82
N ASN A 77 -1.86 26.89 0.09
CA ASN A 77 -0.44 27.08 -0.26
C ASN A 77 0.53 26.94 0.92
N ASP A 78 0.12 27.40 2.10
CA ASP A 78 0.97 27.42 3.30
C ASP A 78 0.94 26.11 4.08
N PHE A 79 0.13 25.13 3.66
CA PHE A 79 0.02 23.86 4.37
C PHE A 79 1.35 23.10 4.35
N LYS A 80 1.77 22.61 5.52
CA LYS A 80 2.96 21.79 5.69
C LYS A 80 2.65 20.62 6.60
N LEU A 81 2.95 19.40 6.15
CA LEU A 81 2.74 18.21 6.96
C LEU A 81 3.64 18.22 8.21
N SER A 82 4.80 18.87 8.19
CA SER A 82 5.63 19.02 9.39
C SER A 82 4.95 19.82 10.49
N ASP A 83 4.07 20.76 10.17
CA ASP A 83 3.33 21.50 11.20
C ASP A 83 2.25 20.62 11.84
N CYS A 84 1.66 19.70 11.09
CA CYS A 84 0.78 18.66 11.64
C CYS A 84 1.48 17.80 12.68
N VAL A 85 2.71 17.38 12.36
CA VAL A 85 3.51 16.50 13.22
C VAL A 85 3.92 17.23 14.49
N LYS A 86 4.33 18.51 14.40
CA LYS A 86 4.71 19.31 15.57
C LYS A 86 3.55 19.51 16.55
N ASN A 87 2.31 19.55 16.05
CA ASN A 87 1.11 19.74 16.87
C ASN A 87 0.42 18.41 17.23
N ASP A 88 1.08 17.26 17.00
CA ASP A 88 0.56 15.92 17.27
C ASP A 88 -0.77 15.57 16.56
N TRP A 89 -1.09 16.25 15.45
CA TRP A 89 -2.28 15.97 14.63
C TRP A 89 -2.05 14.88 13.60
N PHE A 90 -0.79 14.52 13.35
CA PHE A 90 -0.41 13.49 12.41
C PHE A 90 0.80 12.70 12.94
N PRO A 91 0.83 11.37 12.82
CA PRO A 91 1.92 10.55 13.35
C PRO A 91 3.24 10.84 12.64
N ALA A 92 4.29 11.12 13.42
CA ALA A 92 5.64 11.38 12.89
C ALA A 92 6.19 10.23 12.04
N ALA A 93 5.81 8.98 12.33
CA ALA A 93 6.24 7.81 11.56
C ALA A 93 5.73 7.81 10.11
N SER A 94 4.62 8.49 9.83
CA SER A 94 4.02 8.55 8.48
C SER A 94 4.41 9.82 7.71
N ALA A 95 5.33 10.65 8.23
CA ALA A 95 5.73 11.91 7.64
C ALA A 95 7.25 12.07 7.55
N TYR A 96 7.74 12.61 6.43
CA TYR A 96 9.16 12.89 6.22
C TYR A 96 9.35 14.16 5.37
N ASN A 97 9.95 15.21 5.94
CA ASN A 97 10.24 16.47 5.23
C ASN A 97 9.05 17.01 4.42
N ASP A 98 7.90 17.21 5.08
CA ASP A 98 6.61 17.64 4.49
C ASP A 98 5.96 16.66 3.49
N ASN A 99 6.55 15.49 3.28
CA ASN A 99 6.01 14.44 2.42
C ASN A 99 5.38 13.32 3.25
N LEU A 100 4.43 12.61 2.62
CA LEU A 100 3.79 11.46 3.21
C LEU A 100 4.66 10.21 3.01
N VAL A 101 4.91 9.44 4.06
CA VAL A 101 5.58 8.14 3.94
C VAL A 101 4.58 7.09 3.48
N THR A 102 4.95 6.34 2.47
CA THR A 102 4.18 5.24 1.90
C THR A 102 5.03 3.97 1.85
N PRO A 103 4.42 2.77 1.71
CA PRO A 103 5.15 1.51 1.56
C PRO A 103 6.07 1.45 0.33
N TRP A 104 5.90 2.38 -0.62
CA TRP A 104 6.66 2.45 -1.87
C TRP A 104 7.68 3.59 -1.89
N GLY A 105 7.81 4.36 -0.81
CA GLY A 105 8.67 5.54 -0.72
C GLY A 105 7.92 6.76 -0.20
N THR A 106 8.36 7.96 -0.56
CA THR A 106 7.71 9.21 -0.13
C THR A 106 6.76 9.73 -1.20
N ALA A 107 5.52 10.01 -0.83
CA ALA A 107 4.54 10.69 -1.65
C ALA A 107 4.63 12.20 -1.45
N THR A 108 4.78 12.93 -2.56
CA THR A 108 4.97 14.38 -2.54
C THR A 108 3.66 15.09 -2.27
N ILE A 109 3.67 16.07 -1.36
CA ILE A 109 2.52 16.93 -1.11
C ILE A 109 2.74 18.25 -1.83
N THR A 110 1.84 18.56 -2.77
CA THR A 110 1.83 19.81 -3.52
C THR A 110 0.64 20.64 -3.07
N THR A 111 0.90 21.85 -2.60
CA THR A 111 -0.15 22.77 -2.16
C THR A 111 -0.49 23.77 -3.26
N SER A 112 -1.75 24.20 -3.28
CA SER A 112 -2.25 25.24 -4.17
C SER A 112 -3.21 26.15 -3.39
N VAL A 113 -3.68 27.23 -3.99
CA VAL A 113 -4.61 28.17 -3.33
C VAL A 113 -5.90 27.48 -2.87
N ASN A 114 -6.35 26.47 -3.62
CA ASN A 114 -7.66 25.84 -3.46
C ASN A 114 -7.59 24.37 -3.03
N ASP A 115 -6.39 23.80 -2.96
CA ASP A 115 -6.25 22.36 -2.77
C ASP A 115 -4.89 21.95 -2.22
N VAL A 116 -4.86 20.78 -1.60
CA VAL A 116 -3.65 20.04 -1.22
C VAL A 116 -3.68 18.72 -1.99
N ILE A 117 -2.73 18.53 -2.89
CA ILE A 117 -2.62 17.35 -3.75
C ILE A 117 -1.51 16.47 -3.22
N VAL A 118 -1.81 15.19 -3.00
CA VAL A 118 -0.81 14.18 -2.64
C VAL A 118 -0.54 13.32 -3.87
N ARG A 119 0.70 13.37 -4.35
CA ARG A 119 1.20 12.53 -5.44
C ARG A 119 1.87 11.29 -4.88
N ILE A 120 1.29 10.13 -5.17
CA ILE A 120 1.82 8.83 -4.74
C ILE A 120 2.47 8.16 -5.93
N THR A 121 3.78 7.92 -5.83
CA THR A 121 4.54 7.18 -6.84
C THR A 121 4.77 5.75 -6.33
N THR A 122 4.23 4.78 -7.05
CA THR A 122 4.39 3.35 -6.74
C THR A 122 5.53 2.74 -7.56
N THR A 123 5.98 1.54 -7.17
CA THR A 123 7.05 0.84 -7.89
C THR A 123 6.56 0.07 -9.12
N LYS A 124 5.27 -0.29 -9.15
CA LYS A 124 4.67 -1.12 -10.20
C LYS A 124 3.30 -0.58 -10.59
N GLU A 125 2.99 -0.63 -11.88
CA GLU A 125 1.70 -0.19 -12.41
C GLU A 125 0.50 -0.84 -11.70
N GLN A 126 0.55 -2.15 -11.41
CA GLN A 126 -0.54 -2.83 -10.72
C GLN A 126 -0.84 -2.23 -9.33
N GLN A 127 0.19 -1.72 -8.64
CA GLN A 127 0.03 -1.07 -7.34
C GLN A 127 -0.70 0.26 -7.47
N ALA A 128 -0.28 1.09 -8.44
CA ALA A 128 -0.93 2.36 -8.72
C ALA A 128 -2.38 2.15 -9.16
N LYS A 129 -2.64 1.15 -10.01
CA LYS A 129 -3.99 0.80 -10.47
C LYS A 129 -4.90 0.37 -9.33
N ASP A 130 -4.43 -0.51 -8.44
CA ASP A 130 -5.22 -0.97 -7.29
C ASP A 130 -5.50 0.18 -6.31
N LEU A 131 -4.51 1.06 -6.08
CA LEU A 131 -4.69 2.29 -5.30
C LEU A 131 -5.72 3.23 -5.95
N TYR A 132 -5.60 3.47 -7.25
CA TYR A 132 -6.51 4.31 -8.01
C TYR A 132 -7.97 3.83 -7.89
N ILE A 133 -8.21 2.53 -8.04
CA ILE A 133 -9.54 1.93 -7.87
C ILE A 133 -10.04 2.10 -6.42
N LYS A 134 -9.17 1.81 -5.42
CA LYS A 134 -9.53 1.95 -4.00
C LYS A 134 -9.84 3.38 -3.59
N LEU A 135 -9.22 4.37 -4.23
CA LEU A 135 -9.51 5.79 -4.05
C LEU A 135 -10.76 6.28 -4.82
N GLY A 136 -11.52 5.37 -5.44
CA GLY A 136 -12.75 5.68 -6.16
C GLY A 136 -12.55 6.09 -7.61
N GLY A 137 -11.38 5.80 -8.18
CA GLY A 137 -11.09 6.05 -9.59
C GLY A 137 -11.88 5.16 -10.54
N ASP A 138 -12.27 5.72 -11.69
CA ASP A 138 -12.94 4.99 -12.77
C ASP A 138 -11.91 4.25 -13.62
N ILE A 139 -11.97 2.91 -13.61
CA ILE A 139 -11.03 2.05 -14.32
C ILE A 139 -10.91 2.38 -15.81
N ASN A 140 -11.95 2.92 -16.43
CA ASN A 140 -11.95 3.29 -17.84
C ASN A 140 -11.13 4.55 -18.13
N LYS A 141 -10.82 5.32 -17.08
CA LYS A 141 -9.98 6.52 -17.15
C LYS A 141 -8.54 6.26 -16.71
N TRP A 142 -8.21 5.04 -16.29
CA TRP A 142 -6.84 4.67 -15.94
C TRP A 142 -5.91 4.77 -17.15
N ARG A 143 -4.74 5.42 -17.00
CA ARG A 143 -3.70 5.37 -18.03
C ARG A 143 -2.80 4.16 -17.82
N THR A 144 -2.78 3.28 -18.81
CA THR A 144 -1.84 2.16 -18.87
C THR A 144 -0.39 2.65 -18.84
N GLY A 145 0.45 1.98 -18.05
CA GLY A 145 1.86 2.33 -17.85
C GLY A 145 2.11 3.43 -16.82
N SER A 146 1.07 3.95 -16.16
CA SER A 146 1.23 4.94 -15.09
C SER A 146 1.59 4.30 -13.76
N THR A 147 2.52 4.89 -13.03
CA THR A 147 2.89 4.48 -11.66
C THR A 147 2.51 5.52 -10.61
N GLU A 148 1.85 6.60 -11.02
CA GLU A 148 1.56 7.76 -10.20
C GLU A 148 0.05 7.94 -10.01
N VAL A 149 -0.34 8.33 -8.80
CA VAL A 149 -1.74 8.65 -8.46
C VAL A 149 -1.76 9.97 -7.70
N ASP A 150 -2.46 10.96 -8.27
CA ASP A 150 -2.63 12.28 -7.67
C ASP A 150 -4.01 12.37 -7.00
N PHE A 151 -4.02 12.51 -5.67
CA PHE A 151 -5.25 12.62 -4.88
C PHE A 151 -5.41 14.03 -4.30
N SER A 152 -6.56 14.65 -4.53
CA SER A 152 -6.96 15.91 -3.90
C SER A 152 -7.54 15.65 -2.53
N ILE A 153 -6.92 16.26 -1.51
CA ILE A 153 -7.38 16.15 -0.13
C ILE A 153 -8.66 16.95 0.08
N ILE A 154 -8.77 18.15 -0.50
CA ILE A 154 -9.92 19.04 -0.28
C ILE A 154 -11.13 18.56 -1.08
N GLN A 155 -10.92 18.17 -2.33
CA GLN A 155 -12.00 17.70 -3.21
C GLN A 155 -12.30 16.21 -3.00
N GLN A 156 -11.49 15.51 -2.19
CA GLN A 156 -11.60 14.09 -1.88
C GLN A 156 -11.77 13.21 -3.13
N LYS A 157 -11.01 13.54 -4.18
CA LYS A 157 -11.08 12.85 -5.47
C LYS A 157 -9.72 12.79 -6.14
N ILE A 158 -9.61 11.93 -7.14
CA ILE A 158 -8.42 11.83 -7.98
C ILE A 158 -8.40 13.01 -8.95
N VAL A 159 -7.26 13.69 -9.05
CA VAL A 159 -7.12 14.96 -9.81
C VAL A 159 -6.76 14.72 -11.28
N SER A 160 -5.98 13.68 -11.55
CA SER A 160 -5.77 13.17 -12.92
C SER A 160 -5.37 11.71 -12.86
N PRO A 161 -5.83 10.87 -13.80
CA PRO A 161 -5.01 9.79 -14.30
C PRO A 161 -3.97 10.46 -15.19
N ILE A 162 -2.71 10.53 -14.75
CA ILE A 162 -1.65 10.85 -15.71
C ILE A 162 -1.57 9.63 -16.60
#